data_AF-A0A2B8AMQ9-F1
#
_entry.id   AF-A0A2B8AMQ9-F1
#
_cell.length_a   1.000
_cell.length_b   1.000
_cell.length_c   1.000
_cell.angle_alpha   90.00
_cell.angle_beta   90.00
_cell.angle_gamma   90.00
#
_symmetry.space_group_name_H-M   'P 1'
#
loop_
_entity.id
_entity.type
_entity.pdbx_description
1 polymer ?
#
loop_
_entity_poly.entity_id
_entity_poly.type
_entity_poly.pdbx_seq_one_letter_code
_entity_poly.pdbx_strand_id
1 'polypeptide(L)'
;ADGDVRGDGVGAGTKVDAAATATTTTAAAAAAAAAAAAADGTYAVGAGRGSVARTYAAGAGGDSAGAERAGRIEVAAGPGAVLAGSVSDTTLAQTAYAREALPHRKLPVAVLLADPARTVAEAVAWARSKAGPRPVLLYSADDRAEVQDAQRRFGTAESAAAVERAMAACARGLLDAGTGRLVVAGGETSGAVATALGIRRFRIGPAIAPGVPWTAARYRGRTVNLALKSGNFGAEDFFVTAWNAL
;
A
#
# COMPACT_ATOMS: atom_id res chain seq x y z
N ALA A 1 17.05 -62.20 36.38
CA ALA A 1 18.10 -61.95 35.39
C ALA A 1 17.42 -61.19 34.24
N ASP A 2 17.39 -59.86 34.26
CA ASP A 2 18.53 -58.94 34.16
C ASP A 2 19.04 -58.87 32.71
N GLY A 3 19.26 -57.65 32.20
CA GLY A 3 20.00 -57.41 30.95
C GLY A 3 19.31 -56.56 29.88
N ASP A 4 19.40 -55.25 30.06
CA ASP A 4 19.33 -54.19 29.04
C ASP A 4 20.55 -54.25 28.07
N VAL A 5 20.45 -53.47 26.97
CA VAL A 5 21.54 -52.74 26.23
C VAL A 5 21.77 -53.08 24.73
N ARG A 6 21.18 -52.20 23.89
CA ARG A 6 21.70 -51.34 22.79
C ARG A 6 22.34 -51.90 21.50
N GLY A 7 21.95 -51.24 20.39
CA GLY A 7 22.79 -51.02 19.19
C GLY A 7 22.04 -50.79 17.87
N ASP A 8 21.62 -49.53 17.62
CA ASP A 8 21.84 -48.69 16.41
C ASP A 8 21.76 -49.31 14.99
N GLY A 9 21.10 -48.73 13.97
CA GLY A 9 20.36 -47.48 13.86
C GLY A 9 19.83 -47.32 12.43
N VAL A 10 18.65 -46.70 12.27
CA VAL A 10 18.18 -46.11 11.01
C VAL A 10 17.43 -44.83 11.36
N GLY A 11 18.17 -43.72 11.41
CA GLY A 11 17.60 -42.39 11.51
C GLY A 11 17.25 -41.87 10.11
N ALA A 12 15.98 -41.93 9.73
CA ALA A 12 15.44 -41.18 8.60
C ALA A 12 13.97 -40.87 8.86
N GLY A 13 13.73 -39.86 9.68
CA GLY A 13 12.40 -39.35 10.00
C GLY A 13 12.47 -37.84 10.13
N THR A 14 12.77 -37.15 9.03
CA THR A 14 12.72 -35.69 8.97
C THR A 14 11.27 -35.28 9.17
N LYS A 15 10.93 -34.83 10.38
CA LYS A 15 9.74 -34.03 10.65
C LYS A 15 9.81 -32.80 9.74
N VAL A 16 8.94 -32.74 8.75
CA VAL A 16 8.69 -31.51 8.00
C VAL A 16 7.67 -30.73 8.81
N ASP A 17 8.17 -29.79 9.62
CA ASP A 17 7.36 -28.74 10.21
C ASP A 17 6.76 -27.92 9.06
N ALA A 18 5.45 -28.05 8.85
CA ALA A 18 4.69 -27.24 7.90
C ALA A 18 4.49 -25.83 8.46
N ALA A 19 5.56 -25.03 8.45
CA ALA A 19 5.49 -23.60 8.67
C ALA A 19 4.95 -22.90 7.41
N ALA A 20 3.84 -22.18 7.58
CA ALA A 20 3.15 -21.44 6.55
C ALA A 20 4.02 -20.32 5.95
N THR A 21 4.59 -20.55 4.76
CA THR A 21 5.17 -19.51 3.89
C THR A 21 4.18 -19.16 2.79
N ALA A 22 3.16 -18.38 3.13
CA ALA A 22 2.30 -17.73 2.13
C ALA A 22 2.98 -16.45 1.62
N THR A 23 3.93 -16.63 0.69
CA THR A 23 4.56 -15.55 -0.07
C THR A 23 3.54 -14.96 -1.04
N THR A 24 2.74 -13.99 -0.59
CA THR A 24 1.91 -13.15 -1.45
C THR A 24 2.55 -11.76 -1.49
N THR A 25 3.57 -11.61 -2.34
CA THR A 25 4.16 -10.30 -2.64
C THR A 25 3.36 -9.70 -3.80
N THR A 26 2.42 -8.80 -3.52
CA THR A 26 1.62 -8.12 -4.54
C THR A 26 2.42 -7.14 -5.40
N ALA A 27 1.88 -6.88 -6.59
CA ALA A 27 2.40 -5.98 -7.64
C ALA A 27 2.76 -4.54 -7.18
N ALA A 28 2.32 -4.10 -5.99
CA ALA A 28 2.73 -2.82 -5.41
C ALA A 28 4.14 -2.85 -4.80
N ALA A 29 4.57 -3.97 -4.22
CA ALA A 29 5.97 -4.16 -3.81
C ALA A 29 6.88 -4.23 -5.04
N ALA A 30 6.39 -4.77 -6.16
CA ALA A 30 7.07 -4.74 -7.44
C ALA A 30 7.20 -3.32 -8.03
N ALA A 31 6.18 -2.47 -7.88
CA ALA A 31 6.24 -1.06 -8.28
C ALA A 31 7.21 -0.24 -7.41
N ALA A 32 7.24 -0.48 -6.10
CA ALA A 32 8.20 0.13 -5.18
C ALA A 32 9.63 -0.38 -5.39
N ALA A 33 9.82 -1.64 -5.78
CA ALA A 33 11.13 -2.21 -6.13
C ALA A 33 11.63 -1.76 -7.52
N ALA A 34 10.74 -1.64 -8.52
CA ALA A 34 11.07 -1.14 -9.86
C ALA A 34 11.42 0.36 -9.86
N ALA A 35 10.90 1.12 -8.90
CA ALA A 35 11.16 2.55 -8.71
C ALA A 35 12.63 2.91 -8.45
N ALA A 36 13.44 1.97 -7.97
CA ALA A 36 14.83 2.23 -7.62
C ALA A 36 15.83 2.11 -8.81
N ALA A 37 15.39 1.70 -10.03
CA ALA A 37 16.34 1.18 -11.02
C ALA A 37 16.15 1.55 -12.51
N ALA A 38 15.37 2.57 -12.90
CA ALA A 38 15.19 2.92 -14.32
C ALA A 38 15.64 4.34 -14.69
N ALA A 39 16.62 4.44 -15.61
CA ALA A 39 17.18 5.69 -16.13
C ALA A 39 16.20 6.55 -16.96
N ASP A 40 15.09 5.98 -17.45
CA ASP A 40 14.12 6.66 -18.34
C ASP A 40 12.73 6.93 -17.69
N GLY A 41 12.58 6.70 -16.38
CA GLY A 41 11.48 7.27 -15.59
C GLY A 41 10.05 6.74 -15.85
N THR A 42 9.84 5.67 -16.63
CA THR A 42 8.50 5.06 -16.88
C THR A 42 8.52 3.54 -16.69
N TYR A 43 7.51 2.98 -16.00
CA TYR A 43 7.43 1.52 -15.75
C TYR A 43 6.01 0.98 -15.94
N ALA A 44 5.94 -0.26 -16.41
CA ALA A 44 4.72 -1.00 -16.68
C ALA A 44 4.53 -2.13 -15.66
N VAL A 45 3.32 -2.27 -15.11
CA VAL A 45 2.99 -3.38 -14.19
C VAL A 45 2.33 -4.50 -14.98
N GLY A 46 3.04 -5.64 -15.14
CA GLY A 46 2.54 -6.85 -15.78
C GLY A 46 1.62 -7.67 -14.86
N ALA A 47 0.57 -8.26 -15.42
CA ALA A 47 -0.35 -9.15 -14.71
C ALA A 47 0.20 -10.58 -14.71
N GLY A 48 1.02 -10.94 -13.72
CA GLY A 48 1.52 -12.31 -13.54
C GLY A 48 1.91 -12.57 -12.09
N ARG A 49 1.46 -13.70 -11.54
CA ARG A 49 1.93 -14.19 -10.24
C ARG A 49 3.33 -14.79 -10.42
N GLY A 50 4.34 -14.21 -9.75
CA GLY A 50 5.65 -14.84 -9.60
C GLY A 50 6.84 -13.95 -9.98
N SER A 51 7.79 -13.87 -9.04
CA SER A 51 9.17 -13.35 -9.12
C SER A 51 9.39 -11.87 -9.51
N VAL A 52 9.51 -11.01 -8.49
CA VAL A 52 10.24 -9.73 -8.59
C VAL A 52 11.39 -9.71 -7.57
N ALA A 53 12.08 -10.84 -7.45
CA ALA A 53 13.18 -11.04 -6.51
C ALA A 53 14.34 -11.79 -7.19
N ARG A 54 15.07 -11.09 -8.07
CA ARG A 54 16.51 -11.27 -8.41
C ARG A 54 16.81 -10.56 -9.72
N THR A 55 17.23 -9.30 -9.67
CA THR A 55 18.14 -8.72 -10.67
C THR A 55 18.76 -7.39 -10.22
N TYR A 56 19.30 -7.25 -9.00
CA TYR A 56 20.17 -6.10 -8.71
C TYR A 56 21.35 -6.46 -7.80
N ALA A 57 22.43 -6.89 -8.45
CA ALA A 57 23.80 -6.79 -7.97
C ALA A 57 24.74 -6.69 -9.21
N ALA A 58 24.62 -5.59 -9.96
CA ALA A 58 25.65 -5.07 -10.89
C ALA A 58 25.05 -3.87 -11.65
N GLY A 59 25.67 -2.70 -11.53
CA GLY A 59 25.30 -1.52 -12.34
C GLY A 59 25.25 -0.19 -11.58
N ALA A 60 26.20 0.05 -10.67
CA ALA A 60 26.47 1.41 -10.20
C ALA A 60 27.41 2.08 -11.21
N GLY A 61 26.89 3.03 -11.99
CA GLY A 61 27.67 3.87 -12.90
C GLY A 61 26.80 4.53 -13.97
N GLY A 62 26.30 5.75 -13.71
CA GLY A 62 25.57 6.55 -14.69
C GLY A 62 25.26 7.96 -14.19
N ASP A 63 25.46 8.95 -15.06
CA ASP A 63 25.66 10.38 -14.77
C ASP A 63 24.48 11.14 -14.11
N SER A 64 24.84 12.11 -13.27
CA SER A 64 23.94 12.97 -12.46
C SER A 64 23.01 13.88 -13.26
N ALA A 65 23.27 14.12 -14.54
CA ALA A 65 22.41 14.95 -15.41
C ALA A 65 21.11 14.24 -15.86
N GLY A 66 21.10 12.90 -15.90
CA GLY A 66 19.88 12.11 -16.17
C GLY A 66 18.91 12.10 -14.97
N ALA A 67 19.46 12.17 -13.76
CA ALA A 67 18.70 12.18 -12.51
C ALA A 67 17.85 13.47 -12.33
N GLU A 68 18.31 14.62 -12.84
CA GLU A 68 17.57 15.88 -12.73
C GLU A 68 16.30 15.94 -13.61
N ARG A 69 16.29 15.27 -14.77
CA ARG A 69 15.08 15.11 -15.60
C ARG A 69 14.16 13.99 -15.09
N ALA A 70 14.72 12.98 -14.41
CA ALA A 70 13.99 11.85 -13.84
C ALA A 70 13.12 12.19 -12.61
N GLY A 71 13.06 13.47 -12.17
CA GLY A 71 12.33 13.88 -10.98
C GLY A 71 11.09 14.76 -11.19
N ARG A 72 10.80 15.26 -12.39
CA ARG A 72 9.69 16.21 -12.60
C ARG A 72 8.45 15.53 -13.18
N ILE A 73 7.50 15.22 -12.30
CA ILE A 73 6.15 14.82 -12.68
C ILE A 73 5.21 16.04 -12.69
N GLU A 74 4.21 15.99 -13.55
CA GLU A 74 3.08 16.92 -13.48
C GLU A 74 2.32 16.70 -12.16
N VAL A 75 2.13 17.78 -11.40
CA VAL A 75 1.34 17.78 -10.17
C VAL A 75 -0.13 17.92 -10.54
N ALA A 76 -0.90 16.89 -10.23
CA ALA A 76 -2.33 16.83 -10.49
C ALA A 76 -3.08 17.88 -9.66
N ALA A 77 -3.98 18.60 -10.31
CA ALA A 77 -4.92 19.49 -9.65
C ALA A 77 -5.93 18.71 -8.79
N GLY A 78 -6.47 19.37 -7.76
CA GLY A 78 -7.48 18.80 -6.86
C GLY A 78 -6.93 18.41 -5.49
N PRO A 79 -7.82 18.13 -4.51
CA PRO A 79 -7.42 17.84 -3.14
C PRO A 79 -6.62 16.54 -3.02
N GLY A 80 -5.90 16.39 -1.91
CA GLY A 80 -5.19 15.16 -1.54
C GLY A 80 -6.02 14.25 -0.64
N ALA A 81 -5.74 12.94 -0.68
CA ALA A 81 -6.25 12.01 0.33
C ALA A 81 -5.25 10.89 0.65
N VAL A 82 -5.29 10.42 1.89
CA VAL A 82 -4.56 9.25 2.39
C VAL A 82 -5.54 8.09 2.58
N LEU A 83 -5.18 6.91 2.07
CA LEU A 83 -5.91 5.66 2.23
C LEU A 83 -5.03 4.65 2.96
N ALA A 84 -5.26 4.44 4.25
CA ALA A 84 -4.47 3.56 5.11
C ALA A 84 -5.22 2.25 5.41
N GLY A 85 -4.91 1.19 4.65
CA GLY A 85 -5.48 -0.14 4.84
C GLY A 85 -4.61 -1.09 5.67
N SER A 86 -3.31 -0.77 5.84
CA SER A 86 -2.37 -1.60 6.59
C SER A 86 -2.46 -1.37 8.10
N VAL A 87 -2.22 -2.45 8.85
CA VAL A 87 -2.05 -2.44 10.31
C VAL A 87 -0.67 -2.90 10.74
N SER A 88 0.36 -2.57 9.96
CA SER A 88 1.74 -2.64 10.46
C SER A 88 1.95 -1.60 11.55
N ASP A 89 2.88 -1.84 12.46
CA ASP A 89 3.14 -0.92 13.57
C ASP A 89 3.54 0.47 13.05
N THR A 90 4.33 0.54 11.97
CA THR A 90 4.65 1.79 11.27
C THR A 90 3.40 2.51 10.73
N THR A 91 2.46 1.79 10.11
CA THR A 91 1.25 2.42 9.55
C THR A 91 0.30 2.87 10.66
N LEU A 92 0.22 2.12 11.77
CA LEU A 92 -0.56 2.50 12.94
C LEU A 92 -0.01 3.79 13.58
N ALA A 93 1.30 3.89 13.76
CA ALA A 93 1.95 5.11 14.25
C ALA A 93 1.71 6.30 13.31
N GLN A 94 1.89 6.11 11.99
CA GLN A 94 1.61 7.14 10.99
C GLN A 94 0.14 7.58 11.00
N THR A 95 -0.78 6.64 11.20
CA THR A 95 -2.22 6.92 11.30
C THR A 95 -2.52 7.71 12.56
N ALA A 96 -1.96 7.33 13.70
CA ALA A 96 -2.11 8.05 14.97
C ALA A 96 -1.63 9.50 14.83
N TYR A 97 -0.40 9.70 14.34
CA TYR A 97 0.16 11.03 14.10
C TYR A 97 -0.70 11.87 13.14
N ALA A 98 -1.14 11.28 12.03
CA ALA A 98 -1.95 11.97 11.04
C ALA A 98 -3.33 12.40 11.55
N ARG A 99 -3.93 11.65 12.49
CA ARG A 99 -5.24 11.97 13.07
C ARG A 99 -5.22 13.25 13.90
N GLU A 100 -4.06 13.60 14.46
CA GLU A 100 -3.87 14.86 15.18
C GLU A 100 -3.81 16.07 14.24
N ALA A 101 -3.36 15.86 13.00
CA ALA A 101 -3.10 16.94 12.04
C ALA A 101 -4.13 17.04 10.89
N LEU A 102 -4.86 15.97 10.57
CA LEU A 102 -5.70 15.86 9.37
C LEU A 102 -7.17 15.54 9.70
N PRO A 103 -8.13 16.06 8.91
CA PRO A 103 -9.49 15.53 8.93
C PRO A 103 -9.45 14.04 8.60
N HIS A 104 -10.03 13.21 9.46
CA HIS A 104 -9.96 11.76 9.32
C HIS A 104 -11.33 11.08 9.50
N ARG A 105 -11.51 9.94 8.84
CA ARG A 105 -12.65 9.06 9.04
C ARG A 105 -12.20 7.60 9.00
N LYS A 106 -12.58 6.86 10.03
CA LYS A 106 -12.34 5.42 10.13
C LYS A 106 -13.37 4.64 9.31
N LEU A 107 -12.94 3.52 8.74
CA LEU A 107 -13.73 2.53 8.01
C LEU A 107 -13.62 1.18 8.73
N PRO A 108 -14.39 0.96 9.82
CA PRO A 108 -14.25 -0.25 10.61
C PRO A 108 -14.60 -1.49 9.80
N VAL A 109 -13.79 -2.55 9.93
CA VAL A 109 -13.93 -3.80 9.15
C VAL A 109 -15.34 -4.41 9.29
N ALA A 110 -15.89 -4.43 10.51
CA ALA A 110 -17.24 -4.97 10.75
C ALA A 110 -18.33 -4.21 9.96
N VAL A 111 -18.19 -2.88 9.83
CA VAL A 111 -19.13 -2.03 9.09
C VAL A 111 -18.94 -2.23 7.58
N LEU A 112 -17.69 -2.35 7.13
CA LEU A 112 -17.37 -2.69 5.74
C LEU A 112 -17.94 -4.04 5.31
N LEU A 113 -17.98 -5.03 6.20
CA LEU A 113 -18.55 -6.34 5.92
C LEU A 113 -20.08 -6.31 5.89
N ALA A 114 -20.70 -5.50 6.76
CA ALA A 114 -22.15 -5.40 6.85
C ALA A 114 -22.77 -4.66 5.65
N ASP A 115 -22.20 -3.52 5.25
CA ASP A 115 -22.68 -2.72 4.11
C ASP A 115 -21.52 -2.00 3.40
N PRO A 116 -20.76 -2.71 2.54
CA PRO A 116 -19.57 -2.15 1.90
C PRO A 116 -19.90 -0.94 1.01
N ALA A 117 -20.98 -1.03 0.23
CA ALA A 117 -21.33 -0.02 -0.76
C ALA A 117 -21.72 1.31 -0.10
N ARG A 118 -22.59 1.25 0.92
CA ARG A 118 -22.97 2.43 1.68
C ARG A 118 -21.77 3.03 2.42
N THR A 119 -20.97 2.20 3.08
CA THR A 119 -19.82 2.67 3.86
C THR A 119 -18.82 3.43 2.99
N VAL A 120 -18.52 2.90 1.80
CA VAL A 120 -17.66 3.58 0.81
C VAL A 120 -18.30 4.87 0.31
N ALA A 121 -19.59 4.86 -0.03
CA ALA A 121 -20.28 6.05 -0.53
C ALA A 121 -20.28 7.18 0.50
N GLU A 122 -20.55 6.87 1.77
CA GLU A 122 -20.49 7.82 2.87
C GLU A 122 -19.07 8.34 3.13
N ALA A 123 -18.06 7.49 3.03
CA ALA A 123 -16.66 7.87 3.19
C ALA A 123 -16.22 8.86 2.10
N VAL A 124 -16.56 8.57 0.84
CA VAL A 124 -16.28 9.46 -0.31
C VAL A 124 -17.03 10.77 -0.17
N ALA A 125 -18.32 10.75 0.18
CA ALA A 125 -19.11 11.96 0.39
C ALA A 125 -18.54 12.83 1.52
N TRP A 126 -18.16 12.21 2.64
CA TRP A 126 -17.51 12.91 3.74
C TRP A 126 -16.17 13.53 3.32
N ALA A 127 -15.32 12.77 2.62
CA ALA A 127 -14.02 13.26 2.15
C ALA A 127 -14.18 14.47 1.23
N ARG A 128 -15.18 14.44 0.33
CA ARG A 128 -15.52 15.60 -0.53
C ARG A 128 -15.95 16.81 0.28
N SER A 129 -16.76 16.61 1.33
CA SER A 129 -17.19 17.71 2.21
C SER A 129 -16.04 18.35 2.99
N LYS A 130 -14.91 17.65 3.12
CA LYS A 130 -13.69 18.11 3.78
C LYS A 130 -12.58 18.50 2.80
N ALA A 131 -12.88 18.54 1.50
CA ALA A 131 -11.92 18.93 0.48
C ALA A 131 -11.38 20.33 0.76
N GLY A 132 -10.07 20.49 0.68
CA GLY A 132 -9.39 21.73 1.00
C GLY A 132 -7.88 21.64 0.75
N PRO A 133 -7.10 22.59 1.30
CA PRO A 133 -5.65 22.61 1.12
C PRO A 133 -4.95 21.45 1.84
N ARG A 134 -5.52 20.98 2.95
CA ARG A 134 -5.02 19.79 3.67
C ARG A 134 -5.67 18.52 3.11
N PRO A 135 -4.92 17.41 3.03
CA PRO A 135 -5.48 16.12 2.64
C PRO A 135 -6.39 15.57 3.74
N VAL A 136 -7.30 14.68 3.35
CA VAL A 136 -8.10 13.89 4.29
C VAL A 136 -7.49 12.50 4.49
N LEU A 137 -7.77 11.86 5.63
CA LEU A 137 -7.35 10.50 5.94
C LEU A 137 -8.56 9.56 6.03
N LEU A 138 -8.55 8.48 5.25
CA LEU A 138 -9.43 7.32 5.41
C LEU A 138 -8.60 6.12 5.85
N TYR A 139 -8.99 5.46 6.93
CA TYR A 139 -8.19 4.38 7.53
C TYR A 139 -9.05 3.24 8.10
N SER A 140 -8.51 2.02 8.19
CA SER A 140 -9.29 0.82 8.55
C SER A 140 -9.33 0.47 10.04
N ALA A 141 -8.29 0.79 10.82
CA ALA A 141 -8.19 0.40 12.22
C ALA A 141 -7.33 1.37 13.04
N ASP A 142 -7.63 1.49 14.34
CA ASP A 142 -6.81 2.28 15.28
C ASP A 142 -5.65 1.46 15.86
N ASP A 143 -5.85 0.15 16.02
CA ASP A 143 -4.86 -0.76 16.56
C ASP A 143 -4.98 -2.18 15.97
N ARG A 144 -4.04 -3.05 16.36
CA ARG A 144 -3.99 -4.45 15.92
C ARG A 144 -5.11 -5.30 16.54
N ALA A 145 -5.55 -4.99 17.75
CA ALA A 145 -6.57 -5.76 18.46
C ALA A 145 -7.92 -5.69 17.76
N GLU A 146 -8.30 -4.53 17.22
CA GLU A 146 -9.52 -4.36 16.42
C GLU A 146 -9.54 -5.24 15.17
N VAL A 147 -8.40 -5.32 14.46
CA VAL A 147 -8.30 -6.20 13.29
C VAL A 147 -8.35 -7.65 13.71
N GLN A 148 -7.64 -8.03 14.76
CA GLN A 148 -7.69 -9.41 15.28
C GLN A 148 -9.11 -9.79 15.69
N ASP A 149 -9.89 -8.87 16.27
CA ASP A 149 -11.27 -9.13 16.63
C ASP A 149 -12.16 -9.37 15.40
N ALA A 150 -12.04 -8.51 14.39
CA ALA A 150 -12.73 -8.70 13.12
C ALA A 150 -12.34 -10.02 12.46
N GLN A 151 -11.05 -10.37 12.45
CA GLN A 151 -10.55 -11.63 11.89
C GLN A 151 -11.08 -12.86 12.64
N ARG A 152 -11.20 -12.80 13.97
CA ARG A 152 -11.83 -13.87 14.77
C ARG A 152 -13.31 -14.03 14.45
N ARG A 153 -14.04 -12.92 14.28
CA ARG A 153 -15.49 -12.93 14.02
C ARG A 153 -15.87 -13.30 12.60
N PHE A 154 -15.11 -12.81 11.62
CA PHE A 154 -15.48 -12.84 10.20
C PHE A 154 -14.46 -13.58 9.33
N GLY A 155 -13.36 -14.05 9.90
CA GLY A 155 -12.28 -14.72 9.17
C GLY A 155 -11.22 -13.75 8.64
N THR A 156 -9.96 -14.21 8.65
CA THR A 156 -8.79 -13.41 8.27
C THR A 156 -8.83 -12.94 6.81
N ALA A 157 -9.06 -13.88 5.88
CA ALA A 157 -9.06 -13.59 4.46
C ALA A 157 -10.21 -12.65 4.05
N GLU A 158 -11.39 -12.87 4.61
CA GLU A 158 -12.57 -12.05 4.32
C GLU A 158 -12.43 -10.64 4.87
N SER A 159 -11.93 -10.49 6.11
CA SER A 159 -11.64 -9.20 6.72
C SER A 159 -10.62 -8.39 5.89
N ALA A 160 -9.53 -9.02 5.46
CA ALA A 160 -8.51 -8.37 4.62
C ALA A 160 -9.08 -7.95 3.25
N ALA A 161 -9.79 -8.85 2.57
CA ALA A 161 -10.40 -8.56 1.28
C ALA A 161 -11.46 -7.45 1.36
N ALA A 162 -12.21 -7.36 2.46
CA ALA A 162 -13.16 -6.27 2.68
C ALA A 162 -12.48 -4.92 2.74
N VAL A 163 -11.36 -4.80 3.48
CA VAL A 163 -10.57 -3.57 3.56
C VAL A 163 -9.99 -3.20 2.20
N GLU A 164 -9.39 -4.15 1.49
CA GLU A 164 -8.80 -3.92 0.17
C GLU A 164 -9.83 -3.43 -0.85
N ARG A 165 -10.99 -4.09 -0.93
CA ARG A 165 -12.10 -3.69 -1.81
C ARG A 165 -12.61 -2.30 -1.46
N ALA A 166 -12.78 -2.01 -0.17
CA ALA A 166 -13.26 -0.72 0.30
C ALA A 166 -12.28 0.42 -0.03
N MET A 167 -10.98 0.22 0.22
CA MET A 167 -9.94 1.22 -0.10
C MET A 167 -9.82 1.44 -1.61
N ALA A 168 -9.89 0.38 -2.41
CA ALA A 168 -9.93 0.47 -3.86
C ALA A 168 -11.16 1.24 -4.37
N ALA A 169 -12.33 0.98 -3.80
CA ALA A 169 -13.55 1.67 -4.16
C ALA A 169 -13.54 3.15 -3.70
N CYS A 170 -12.98 3.44 -2.51
CA CYS A 170 -12.75 4.81 -2.05
C CYS A 170 -11.79 5.56 -2.99
N ALA A 171 -10.67 4.96 -3.37
CA ALA A 171 -9.72 5.58 -4.31
C ALA A 171 -10.41 5.97 -5.62
N ARG A 172 -11.17 5.04 -6.22
CA ARG A 172 -11.95 5.32 -7.44
C ARG A 172 -12.95 6.44 -7.23
N GLY A 173 -13.77 6.36 -6.19
CA GLY A 173 -14.80 7.37 -5.88
C GLY A 173 -14.22 8.76 -5.62
N LEU A 174 -13.06 8.84 -4.95
CA LEU A 174 -12.35 10.09 -4.70
C LEU A 174 -11.80 10.71 -5.99
N LEU A 175 -11.11 9.91 -6.82
CA LEU A 175 -10.61 10.41 -8.11
C LEU A 175 -11.76 10.87 -9.00
N ASP A 176 -12.85 10.11 -9.07
CA ASP A 176 -14.06 10.48 -9.81
C ASP A 176 -14.69 11.78 -9.28
N ALA A 177 -14.57 12.03 -7.98
CA ALA A 177 -15.04 13.25 -7.34
C ALA A 177 -14.07 14.45 -7.43
N GLY A 178 -12.92 14.31 -8.07
CA GLY A 178 -11.96 15.40 -8.31
C GLY A 178 -10.71 15.39 -7.43
N THR A 179 -10.53 14.43 -6.53
CA THR A 179 -9.24 14.25 -5.81
C THR A 179 -8.11 14.01 -6.80
N GLY A 180 -7.04 14.78 -6.74
CA GLY A 180 -5.93 14.70 -7.71
C GLY A 180 -4.81 13.77 -7.28
N ARG A 181 -4.62 13.64 -5.97
CA ARG A 181 -3.39 13.14 -5.36
C ARG A 181 -3.73 12.17 -4.23
N LEU A 182 -3.17 10.96 -4.28
CA LEU A 182 -3.47 9.89 -3.33
C LEU A 182 -2.19 9.30 -2.73
N VAL A 183 -2.16 9.18 -1.41
CA VAL A 183 -1.21 8.32 -0.69
C VAL A 183 -1.94 7.05 -0.28
N VAL A 184 -1.40 5.88 -0.59
CA VAL A 184 -2.00 4.58 -0.25
C VAL A 184 -1.01 3.77 0.58
N ALA A 185 -1.42 3.31 1.75
CA ALA A 185 -0.57 2.57 2.68
C ALA A 185 -1.04 1.12 2.87
N GLY A 186 -0.12 0.20 2.57
CA GLY A 186 -0.30 -1.25 2.57
C GLY A 186 0.03 -1.83 1.19
N GLY A 187 0.81 -2.93 1.15
CA GLY A 187 1.19 -3.58 -0.11
C GLY A 187 -0.02 -4.11 -0.87
N GLU A 188 -0.82 -4.96 -0.20
CA GLU A 188 -2.06 -5.49 -0.77
C GLU A 188 -3.07 -4.37 -1.10
N THR A 189 -3.24 -3.39 -0.20
CA THR A 189 -4.09 -2.22 -0.41
C THR A 189 -3.67 -1.41 -1.64
N SER A 190 -2.37 -1.16 -1.81
CA SER A 190 -1.82 -0.45 -2.97
C SER A 190 -2.03 -1.24 -4.26
N GLY A 191 -1.87 -2.57 -4.21
CA GLY A 191 -2.13 -3.46 -5.34
C GLY A 191 -3.60 -3.45 -5.75
N ALA A 192 -4.51 -3.52 -4.78
CA ALA A 192 -5.95 -3.44 -5.01
C ALA A 192 -6.37 -2.09 -5.61
N VAL A 193 -5.84 -0.97 -5.08
CA VAL A 193 -6.09 0.37 -5.63
C VAL A 193 -5.58 0.50 -7.06
N ALA A 194 -4.30 0.17 -7.33
CA ALA A 194 -3.75 0.28 -8.68
C ALA A 194 -4.53 -0.56 -9.70
N THR A 195 -4.94 -1.77 -9.30
CA THR A 195 -5.76 -2.67 -10.12
C THR A 195 -7.14 -2.08 -10.39
N ALA A 196 -7.84 -1.59 -9.37
CA ALA A 196 -9.18 -1.02 -9.51
C ALA A 196 -9.22 0.28 -10.33
N LEU A 197 -8.13 1.04 -10.31
CA LEU A 197 -7.98 2.25 -11.13
C LEU A 197 -7.61 1.93 -12.59
N GLY A 198 -7.26 0.68 -12.91
CA GLY A 198 -6.84 0.27 -14.25
C GLY A 198 -5.50 0.89 -14.68
N ILE A 199 -4.68 1.37 -13.73
CA ILE A 199 -3.42 2.04 -14.03
C ILE A 199 -2.36 0.98 -14.27
N ARG A 200 -1.80 0.99 -15.49
CA ARG A 200 -0.75 0.05 -15.91
C ARG A 200 0.62 0.69 -16.06
N ARG A 201 0.68 2.02 -16.11
CA ARG A 201 1.92 2.78 -16.29
C ARG A 201 1.99 3.93 -15.30
N PHE A 202 3.18 4.07 -14.73
CA PHE A 202 3.52 5.14 -13.80
C PHE A 202 4.80 5.83 -14.28
N ARG A 203 4.88 7.14 -14.08
CA ARG A 203 6.09 7.95 -14.23
C ARG A 203 6.68 8.26 -12.85
N ILE A 204 7.99 8.06 -12.64
CA ILE A 204 8.62 8.30 -11.31
C ILE A 204 8.70 9.81 -11.16
N GLY A 205 8.34 10.29 -9.98
CA GLY A 205 8.63 11.64 -9.53
C GLY A 205 9.46 11.64 -8.26
N PRO A 206 9.38 12.72 -7.47
CA PRO A 206 10.26 12.93 -6.33
C PRO A 206 10.06 11.87 -5.25
N ALA A 207 11.16 11.49 -4.60
CA ALA A 207 11.14 10.58 -3.46
C ALA A 207 10.49 11.28 -2.24
N ILE A 208 9.60 10.58 -1.55
CA ILE A 208 9.03 11.02 -0.27
C ILE A 208 9.84 10.45 0.88
N ALA A 209 10.14 9.15 0.79
CA ALA A 209 10.97 8.39 1.71
C ALA A 209 11.77 7.34 0.91
N PRO A 210 12.81 6.72 1.49
CA PRO A 210 13.52 5.62 0.84
C PRO A 210 12.56 4.54 0.35
N GLY A 211 12.56 4.26 -0.95
CA GLY A 211 11.66 3.27 -1.57
C GLY A 211 10.20 3.70 -1.77
N VAL A 212 9.85 4.96 -1.50
CA VAL A 212 8.47 5.48 -1.66
C VAL A 212 8.50 6.82 -2.40
N PRO A 213 8.37 6.82 -3.73
CA PRO A 213 8.27 8.02 -4.53
C PRO A 213 6.81 8.44 -4.75
N TRP A 214 6.63 9.72 -5.08
CA TRP A 214 5.46 10.11 -5.85
C TRP A 214 5.55 9.56 -7.27
N THR A 215 4.41 9.21 -7.84
CA THR A 215 4.29 8.81 -9.23
C THR A 215 3.18 9.61 -9.91
N ALA A 216 3.28 9.78 -11.23
CA ALA A 216 2.18 10.29 -12.05
C ALA A 216 1.62 9.20 -12.96
N ALA A 217 0.30 9.19 -13.13
CA ALA A 217 -0.41 8.28 -14.01
C ALA A 217 -1.58 8.99 -14.70
N ARG A 218 -2.10 8.37 -15.77
CA ARG A 218 -3.34 8.82 -16.42
C ARG A 218 -4.53 8.04 -15.87
N TYR A 219 -5.56 8.76 -15.45
CA TYR A 219 -6.84 8.21 -15.02
C TYR A 219 -7.96 8.98 -15.69
N ARG A 220 -8.82 8.31 -16.48
CA ARG A 220 -9.93 8.93 -17.24
C ARG A 220 -9.51 10.20 -18.00
N GLY A 221 -8.37 10.14 -18.68
CA GLY A 221 -7.85 11.25 -19.49
C GLY A 221 -7.08 12.33 -18.72
N ARG A 222 -7.13 12.38 -17.39
CA ARG A 222 -6.40 13.37 -16.59
C ARG A 222 -5.18 12.79 -15.88
N THR A 223 -4.24 13.65 -15.50
CA THR A 223 -3.12 13.27 -14.64
C THR A 223 -3.57 13.12 -13.19
N VAL A 224 -3.09 12.08 -12.51
CA VAL A 224 -3.24 11.86 -11.07
C VAL A 224 -1.88 11.54 -10.47
N ASN A 225 -1.64 11.93 -9.23
CA ASN A 225 -0.45 11.50 -8.49
C ASN A 225 -0.77 10.44 -7.45
N LEU A 226 0.10 9.42 -7.37
CA LEU A 226 -0.04 8.29 -6.47
C LEU A 226 1.28 8.04 -5.73
N ALA A 227 1.22 7.89 -4.42
CA ALA A 227 2.30 7.35 -3.61
C ALA A 227 1.84 6.00 -3.05
N LEU A 228 2.42 4.91 -3.54
CA LEU A 228 2.08 3.54 -3.14
C LEU A 228 3.11 3.05 -2.12
N LYS A 229 2.72 3.03 -0.84
CA LYS A 229 3.61 2.77 0.29
C LYS A 229 3.36 1.37 0.85
N SER A 230 4.40 0.55 0.98
CA SER A 230 4.32 -0.66 1.81
C SER A 230 4.14 -0.29 3.29
N GLY A 231 3.59 -1.20 4.10
CA GLY A 231 3.24 -0.92 5.49
C GLY A 231 4.42 -0.40 6.32
N ASN A 232 5.63 -0.94 6.14
CA ASN A 232 6.78 -0.68 7.03
C ASN A 232 7.69 0.49 6.62
N PHE A 233 7.27 1.31 5.66
CA PHE A 233 8.12 2.39 5.10
C PHE A 233 7.69 3.78 5.57
N GLY A 234 8.64 4.71 5.60
CA GLY A 234 8.43 6.12 5.94
C GLY A 234 8.51 6.43 7.44
N ALA A 235 8.74 7.70 7.77
CA ALA A 235 8.74 8.21 9.14
C ALA A 235 7.32 8.27 9.72
N GLU A 236 7.19 8.56 11.01
CA GLU A 236 5.89 8.67 11.69
C GLU A 236 5.01 9.80 11.12
N ASP A 237 5.61 10.90 10.70
CA ASP A 237 4.90 12.06 10.12
C ASP A 237 4.56 11.91 8.62
N PHE A 238 4.85 10.74 8.01
CA PHE A 238 4.82 10.54 6.56
C PHE A 238 3.51 11.00 5.89
N PHE A 239 2.36 10.71 6.48
CA PHE A 239 1.06 11.11 5.91
C PHE A 239 0.81 12.62 5.92
N VAL A 240 1.52 13.36 6.77
CA VAL A 240 1.45 14.82 6.88
C VAL A 240 2.51 15.47 5.99
N THR A 241 3.70 14.89 5.90
CA THR A 241 4.85 15.50 5.18
C THR A 241 4.97 15.08 3.73
N ALA A 242 4.34 13.97 3.30
CA ALA A 242 4.45 13.44 1.95
C ALA A 242 4.19 14.47 0.83
N TRP A 243 3.32 15.43 1.10
CA TRP A 243 2.85 16.44 0.14
C TRP A 243 3.89 17.52 -0.15
N ASN A 244 4.87 17.72 0.73
CA ASN A 244 5.93 18.74 0.56
C ASN A 244 6.87 18.42 -0.60
N ALA A 245 6.85 17.17 -1.09
CA ALA A 245 7.65 16.74 -2.23
C ALA A 245 6.99 17.04 -3.59
N LEU A 246 5.71 17.45 -3.63
CA LEU A 246 4.99 17.84 -4.87
C LEU A 246 4.92 19.35 -5.02
#